data_AF-A0A935H4R1-F1
#
_entry.id   AF-A0A935H4R1-F1
#
_cell.length_a   1.000
_cell.length_b   1.000
_cell.length_c   1.000
_cell.angle_alpha   90.00
_cell.angle_beta   90.00
_cell.angle_gamma   90.00
#
_symmetry.space_group_name_H-M   'P 1'
#
loop_
_entity.id
_entity.type
_entity.pdbx_description
1 polymer ?
#
loop_
_entity_poly.entity_id
_entity_poly.type
_entity_poly.pdbx_seq_one_letter_code
_entity_poly.pdbx_strand_id
1 'polypeptide(L)'
;MGQSQWVWWVLGVALVLGGAVLAYMEYHVYLLRTKVTDVPNGIRFTSQDLIVEVQRTAKQVLVHTRHGTFTRKAMEEGSEDQVESGELSLTLAAIGLKIDIVRHAIKLPDKEETIPTGFCQLIFSTSDELVNTLEGKGVSERSVLRIDGVPNKVATDFHLFANQMQVWIDKLEQGIHQELEARRKQVEAEEAAVRAEEEAKAQAEAEAARKEAAKTPDLSPAEREAAAAPIIANWRKVAGFTGTSSEISIGPKGQIEWFIDLDPRGRITLHSANRTIHTTLQGATIASVGGELEIGLRDEYWTEDEPALKSFRVLKGIRVDARRAWMERLEILRDSMPSSNVPAKR
;
A
#
# COMPACT_ATOMS: atom_id res chain seq x y z
N MET A 1 36.08 -82.37 17.67
CA MET A 1 35.16 -81.47 18.40
C MET A 1 33.84 -82.21 18.59
N GLY A 2 33.39 -82.39 19.83
CA GLY A 2 32.11 -83.07 20.10
C GLY A 2 30.93 -82.19 19.73
N GLN A 3 29.79 -82.79 19.34
CA GLN A 3 28.54 -82.08 18.97
C GLN A 3 28.17 -80.97 19.97
N SER A 4 28.38 -81.19 21.26
CA SER A 4 28.12 -80.21 22.32
C SER A 4 28.93 -78.91 22.17
N GLN A 5 30.21 -79.01 21.79
CA GLN A 5 31.09 -77.83 21.63
C GLN A 5 30.66 -76.96 20.44
N TRP A 6 30.18 -77.58 19.36
CA TRP A 6 29.71 -76.87 18.17
C TRP A 6 28.42 -76.07 18.46
N VAL A 7 27.50 -76.65 19.24
CA VAL A 7 26.26 -75.95 19.66
C VAL A 7 26.56 -74.68 20.46
N TRP A 8 27.53 -74.72 21.39
CA TRP A 8 27.92 -73.53 22.16
C TRP A 8 28.57 -72.44 21.31
N TRP A 9 29.37 -72.80 20.30
CA TRP A 9 29.93 -71.83 19.35
C TRP A 9 28.84 -71.17 18.51
N VAL A 10 27.87 -71.94 18.01
CA VAL A 10 26.74 -71.40 17.23
C VAL A 10 25.89 -70.46 18.08
N LEU A 11 25.58 -70.84 19.33
CA LEU A 11 24.85 -69.98 20.26
C LEU A 11 25.63 -68.69 20.61
N GLY A 12 26.95 -68.80 20.83
CA GLY A 12 27.81 -67.64 21.09
C GLY A 12 27.83 -66.67 19.91
N VAL A 13 27.98 -67.17 18.68
CA VAL A 13 27.94 -66.35 17.46
C VAL A 13 26.57 -65.69 17.27
N ALA A 14 25.48 -66.45 17.48
CA ALA A 14 24.13 -65.91 17.38
C ALA A 14 23.86 -64.78 18.39
N LEU A 15 24.36 -64.92 19.62
CA LEU A 15 24.21 -63.89 20.66
C LEU A 15 25.00 -62.62 20.33
N VAL A 16 26.23 -62.75 19.83
CA VAL A 16 27.05 -61.61 19.40
C VAL A 16 26.42 -60.89 18.21
N LEU A 17 25.98 -61.64 17.18
CA LEU A 17 25.30 -61.05 16.03
C LEU A 17 23.98 -60.37 16.43
N GLY A 18 23.18 -61.01 17.28
CA GLY A 18 21.96 -60.42 17.81
C GLY A 18 22.22 -59.12 18.57
N GLY A 19 23.25 -59.11 19.44
CA GLY A 19 23.68 -57.90 20.15
C GLY A 19 24.15 -56.78 19.22
N ALA A 20 24.91 -57.12 18.17
CA ALA A 20 25.38 -56.14 17.19
C ALA A 20 24.23 -55.52 16.38
N VAL A 21 23.24 -56.32 15.98
CA VAL A 21 22.03 -55.83 15.27
C VAL A 21 21.22 -54.91 16.17
N LEU A 22 21.01 -55.28 17.43
CA LEU A 22 20.30 -54.42 18.39
C LEU A 22 21.05 -53.11 18.66
N ALA A 23 22.37 -53.16 18.83
CA ALA A 23 23.19 -51.96 18.99
C ALA A 23 23.14 -51.06 17.75
N TYR A 24 23.14 -51.64 16.55
CA TYR A 24 22.98 -50.91 15.29
C TYR A 24 21.61 -50.25 15.18
N MET A 25 20.54 -50.96 15.54
CA MET A 25 19.18 -50.40 15.57
C MET A 25 19.06 -49.26 16.58
N GLU A 26 19.54 -49.45 17.81
CA GLU A 26 19.50 -48.41 18.85
C GLU A 26 20.32 -47.19 18.46
N TYR A 27 21.47 -47.41 17.79
CA TYR A 27 22.26 -46.33 17.23
C TYR A 27 21.45 -45.50 16.22
N HIS A 28 20.78 -46.14 15.25
CA HIS A 28 19.93 -45.43 14.28
C HIS A 28 18.73 -44.73 14.92
N VAL A 29 18.12 -45.35 15.94
CA VAL A 29 17.05 -44.71 16.72
C VAL A 29 17.57 -43.48 17.46
N TYR A 30 18.78 -43.57 18.04
CA TYR A 30 19.44 -42.46 18.71
C TYR A 30 19.67 -41.27 17.77
N LEU A 31 20.11 -41.51 16.52
CA LEU A 31 20.31 -40.44 15.53
C LEU A 31 19.00 -39.68 15.20
N LEU A 32 17.85 -40.31 15.41
CA LEU A 32 16.52 -39.74 15.12
C LEU A 32 15.80 -39.19 16.37
N ARG A 33 16.50 -39.13 17.51
CA ARG A 33 15.94 -38.54 18.73
C ARG A 33 15.83 -37.04 18.57
N THR A 34 14.66 -36.55 18.90
CA THR A 34 14.32 -35.14 18.94
C THR A 34 13.86 -34.82 20.35
N LYS A 35 14.12 -33.60 20.81
CA LYS A 35 13.65 -33.10 22.09
C LYS A 35 13.20 -31.67 21.94
N VAL A 36 12.04 -31.36 22.53
CA VAL A 36 11.60 -29.98 22.75
C VAL A 36 11.73 -29.70 24.24
N THR A 37 12.44 -28.65 24.59
CA THR A 37 12.63 -28.20 25.97
C THR A 37 12.25 -26.74 26.11
N ASP A 38 11.58 -26.41 27.20
CA ASP A 38 11.41 -25.03 27.61
C ASP A 38 12.75 -24.46 28.07
N VAL A 39 13.10 -23.28 27.55
CA VAL A 39 14.29 -22.52 27.92
C VAL A 39 13.85 -21.16 28.47
N PRO A 40 14.68 -20.49 29.29
CA PRO A 40 14.36 -19.14 29.74
C PRO A 40 14.04 -18.25 28.54
N ASN A 41 12.83 -17.68 28.53
CA ASN A 41 12.30 -16.83 27.46
C ASN A 41 11.94 -17.53 26.13
N GLY A 42 11.75 -18.86 26.09
CA GLY A 42 11.17 -19.51 24.92
C GLY A 42 11.26 -21.03 24.89
N ILE A 43 11.38 -21.59 23.68
CA ILE A 43 11.36 -23.04 23.44
C ILE A 43 12.54 -23.42 22.55
N ARG A 44 13.15 -24.57 22.81
CA ARG A 44 14.28 -25.10 22.04
C ARG A 44 13.95 -26.49 21.50
N PHE A 45 14.08 -26.65 20.20
CA PHE A 45 14.13 -27.94 19.52
C PHE A 45 15.59 -28.40 19.40
N THR A 46 15.85 -29.66 19.68
CA THR A 46 17.18 -30.26 19.57
C THR A 46 17.08 -31.63 18.91
N SER A 47 17.82 -31.81 17.83
CA SER A 47 18.20 -33.09 17.26
C SER A 47 19.73 -33.18 17.22
N GLN A 48 20.27 -34.26 16.65
CA GLN A 48 21.72 -34.45 16.58
C GLN A 48 22.46 -33.37 15.78
N ASP A 49 21.88 -32.95 14.65
CA ASP A 49 22.54 -32.05 13.69
C ASP A 49 21.77 -30.73 13.50
N LEU A 50 20.68 -30.52 14.25
CA LEU A 50 19.86 -29.31 14.21
C LEU A 50 19.43 -28.89 15.60
N ILE A 51 19.70 -27.63 15.95
CA ILE A 51 19.17 -26.97 17.14
C ILE A 51 18.46 -25.71 16.68
N VAL A 52 17.20 -25.54 17.10
CA VAL A 52 16.43 -24.33 16.84
C VAL A 52 15.90 -23.80 18.15
N GLU A 53 16.24 -22.57 18.49
CA GLU A 53 15.84 -21.92 19.73
C GLU A 53 15.08 -20.64 19.46
N VAL A 54 13.89 -20.54 20.04
CA VAL A 54 13.05 -19.34 19.99
C VAL A 54 13.37 -18.48 21.20
N GLN A 55 13.81 -17.24 20.97
CA GLN A 55 14.00 -16.24 22.00
C GLN A 55 12.87 -15.21 21.94
N ARG A 56 11.81 -15.44 22.72
CA ARG A 56 10.57 -14.65 22.65
C ARG A 56 10.79 -13.18 23.02
N THR A 57 11.59 -12.91 24.05
CA THR A 57 11.88 -11.54 24.52
C THR A 57 12.70 -10.76 23.50
N ALA A 58 13.67 -11.40 22.85
CA ALA A 58 14.50 -10.79 21.82
C ALA A 58 13.82 -10.76 20.44
N LYS A 59 12.68 -11.43 20.27
CA LYS A 59 11.98 -11.63 18.99
C LYS A 59 12.90 -12.23 17.91
N GLN A 60 13.70 -13.23 18.30
CA GLN A 60 14.70 -13.87 17.43
C GLN A 60 14.59 -15.39 17.47
N VAL A 61 15.08 -16.03 16.42
CA VAL A 61 15.20 -17.48 16.29
C VAL A 61 16.66 -17.82 15.99
N LEU A 62 17.29 -18.56 16.89
CA LEU A 62 18.64 -19.07 16.69
C LEU A 62 18.57 -20.44 16.04
N VAL A 63 19.23 -20.60 14.90
CA VAL A 63 19.32 -21.88 14.18
C VAL A 63 20.78 -22.30 14.12
N HIS A 64 21.08 -23.45 14.69
CA HIS A 64 22.38 -24.10 14.58
C HIS A 64 22.24 -25.40 13.81
N THR A 65 23.04 -25.57 12.76
CA THR A 65 23.06 -26.77 11.92
C THR A 65 24.48 -27.14 11.56
N ARG A 66 24.77 -28.44 11.48
CA ARG A 66 26.08 -28.92 11.00
C ARG A 66 26.24 -28.84 9.50
N HIS A 67 25.13 -28.87 8.77
CA HIS A 67 25.10 -28.86 7.32
C HIS A 67 23.95 -27.98 6.85
N GLY A 68 24.27 -26.81 6.29
CA GLY A 68 23.28 -25.96 5.64
C GLY A 68 23.94 -25.00 4.66
N THR A 69 23.10 -24.36 3.85
CA THR A 69 23.46 -23.27 2.95
C THR A 69 22.64 -22.05 3.30
N PHE A 70 23.29 -20.96 3.66
CA PHE A 70 22.67 -19.68 3.94
C PHE A 70 22.94 -18.72 2.80
N THR A 71 21.89 -18.07 2.31
CA THR A 71 21.97 -17.06 1.26
C THR A 71 21.36 -15.77 1.77
N ARG A 72 22.11 -14.67 1.70
CA ARG A 72 21.62 -13.31 1.99
C ARG A 72 21.68 -12.46 0.73
N LYS A 73 20.59 -11.74 0.45
CA LYS A 73 20.46 -10.86 -0.70
C LYS A 73 19.76 -9.56 -0.30
N ALA A 74 20.36 -8.42 -0.63
CA ALA A 74 19.68 -7.13 -0.53
C ALA A 74 18.59 -7.02 -1.60
N MET A 75 17.47 -6.36 -1.30
CA MET A 75 16.40 -6.10 -2.26
C MET A 75 16.69 -4.85 -3.09
N GLU A 76 17.93 -4.75 -3.57
CA GLU A 76 18.38 -3.77 -4.55
C GLU A 76 18.70 -4.45 -5.87
N GLU A 77 18.39 -3.77 -6.96
CA GLU A 77 18.64 -4.25 -8.32
C GLU A 77 20.17 -4.36 -8.56
N GLY A 78 20.63 -5.56 -8.92
CA GLY A 78 22.06 -5.83 -9.15
C GLY A 78 22.85 -6.31 -7.93
N SER A 79 22.21 -6.52 -6.78
CA SER A 79 22.86 -7.09 -5.60
C SER A 79 23.29 -8.55 -5.80
N GLU A 80 24.52 -8.86 -5.38
CA GLU A 80 25.07 -10.21 -5.41
C GLU A 80 24.60 -11.04 -4.20
N ASP A 81 24.45 -12.35 -4.42
CA ASP A 81 24.05 -13.28 -3.38
C ASP A 81 25.27 -13.62 -2.50
N GLN A 82 25.19 -13.30 -1.21
CA GLN A 82 26.18 -13.75 -0.23
C GLN A 82 25.80 -15.16 0.22
N VAL A 83 26.67 -16.14 -0.07
CA VAL A 83 26.40 -17.56 0.23
C VAL A 83 27.41 -18.09 1.22
N GLU A 84 26.91 -18.61 2.35
CA GLU A 84 27.67 -19.36 3.34
C GLU A 84 27.20 -20.81 3.35
N SER A 85 28.10 -21.77 3.58
CA SER A 85 27.75 -23.19 3.60
C SER A 85 28.60 -23.97 4.60
N GLY A 86 28.03 -25.04 5.16
CA GLY A 86 28.68 -25.91 6.14
C GLY A 86 27.99 -25.87 7.50
N GLU A 87 28.79 -25.84 8.57
CA GLU A 87 28.29 -25.65 9.93
C GLU A 87 27.94 -24.17 10.13
N LEU A 88 26.69 -23.91 10.49
CA LEU A 88 26.14 -22.56 10.58
C LEU A 88 25.49 -22.36 11.94
N SER A 89 25.68 -21.19 12.52
CA SER A 89 24.98 -20.71 13.72
C SER A 89 24.45 -19.32 13.44
N LEU A 90 23.16 -19.24 13.12
CA LEU A 90 22.51 -18.04 12.59
C LEU A 90 21.45 -17.53 13.54
N THR A 91 21.43 -16.22 13.74
CA THR A 91 20.34 -15.51 14.42
C THR A 91 19.43 -14.89 13.38
N LEU A 92 18.20 -15.36 13.33
CA LEU A 92 17.17 -14.90 12.39
C LEU A 92 16.16 -14.03 13.14
N ALA A 93 15.72 -12.93 12.52
CA ALA A 93 14.58 -12.16 13.03
C ALA A 93 13.32 -13.02 12.99
N ALA A 94 12.48 -12.95 14.03
CA ALA A 94 11.24 -13.71 14.07
C ALA A 94 10.18 -13.12 13.10
N ILE A 95 10.17 -11.79 12.94
CA ILE A 95 9.27 -11.08 12.03
C ILE A 95 9.70 -11.37 10.60
N GLY A 96 8.75 -11.72 9.73
CA GLY A 96 9.02 -12.10 8.35
C GLY A 96 9.62 -13.50 8.17
N LEU A 97 9.80 -14.27 9.25
CA LEU A 97 10.28 -15.64 9.19
C LEU A 97 9.17 -16.60 8.74
N LYS A 98 9.47 -17.38 7.70
CA LYS A 98 8.66 -18.49 7.20
C LYS A 98 9.48 -19.75 7.15
N ILE A 99 8.85 -20.86 7.49
CA ILE A 99 9.50 -22.16 7.51
C ILE A 99 8.75 -23.13 6.63
N ASP A 100 9.47 -23.64 5.63
CA ASP A 100 8.96 -24.66 4.72
C ASP A 100 9.70 -25.98 4.93
N ILE A 101 8.95 -27.08 4.87
CA ILE A 101 9.48 -28.44 4.98
C ILE A 101 9.16 -29.18 3.70
N VAL A 102 10.17 -29.40 2.87
CA VAL A 102 10.02 -30.02 1.55
C VAL A 102 10.50 -31.47 1.61
N ARG A 103 9.66 -32.43 1.24
CA ARG A 103 10.05 -33.86 1.19
C ARG A 103 10.82 -34.13 -0.11
N HIS A 104 11.98 -34.78 -0.02
CA HIS A 104 12.69 -35.24 -1.21
C HIS A 104 12.05 -36.52 -1.76
N ALA A 105 11.78 -36.51 -3.06
CA ALA A 105 11.35 -37.69 -3.80
C ALA A 105 12.17 -37.80 -5.09
N ILE A 106 12.61 -39.01 -5.42
CA ILE A 106 13.36 -39.29 -6.64
C ILE A 106 12.42 -39.93 -7.66
N LYS A 107 12.42 -39.40 -8.88
CA LYS A 107 11.76 -40.05 -10.02
C LYS A 107 12.75 -41.02 -10.66
N LEU A 108 12.43 -42.31 -10.71
CA LEU A 108 13.26 -43.27 -11.44
C LEU A 108 12.96 -43.19 -12.94
N PRO A 109 13.96 -43.35 -13.81
CA PRO A 109 13.79 -43.23 -15.26
C PRO A 109 12.76 -44.21 -15.85
N ASP A 110 12.54 -45.37 -15.21
CA ASP A 110 11.64 -46.42 -15.69
C ASP A 110 10.29 -46.50 -14.94
N LYS A 111 9.97 -45.55 -14.06
CA LYS A 111 8.69 -45.53 -13.32
C LYS A 111 8.09 -44.11 -13.29
N GLU A 112 6.78 -44.02 -13.52
CA GLU A 112 6.05 -42.74 -13.42
C GLU A 112 5.94 -42.25 -11.97
N GLU A 113 5.97 -43.16 -10.99
CA GLU A 113 5.84 -42.85 -9.57
C GLU A 113 7.17 -42.39 -8.95
N THR A 114 7.09 -41.34 -8.13
CA THR A 114 8.22 -40.82 -7.34
C THR A 114 8.37 -41.60 -6.05
N ILE A 115 9.61 -42.01 -5.72
CA ILE A 115 9.91 -42.74 -4.49
C ILE A 115 10.40 -41.74 -3.42
N PRO A 116 9.79 -41.71 -2.22
CA PRO A 116 10.27 -40.87 -1.13
C PRO A 116 11.64 -41.34 -0.66
N THR A 117 12.60 -40.43 -0.51
CA THR A 117 13.99 -40.78 -0.16
C THR A 117 14.20 -41.02 1.33
N GLY A 118 13.22 -40.71 2.18
CA GLY A 118 13.37 -40.75 3.63
C GLY A 118 13.90 -39.45 4.25
N PHE A 119 14.18 -38.43 3.43
CA PHE A 119 14.76 -37.15 3.85
C PHE A 119 13.92 -35.96 3.39
N CYS A 120 14.03 -34.87 4.15
CA CYS A 120 13.43 -33.57 3.89
C CYS A 120 14.51 -32.49 3.79
N GLN A 121 14.14 -31.40 3.15
CA GLN A 121 14.80 -30.11 3.21
C GLN A 121 14.01 -29.18 4.12
N LEU A 122 14.69 -28.50 5.04
CA LEU A 122 14.11 -27.41 5.82
C LEU A 122 14.57 -26.08 5.22
N ILE A 123 13.64 -25.16 5.01
CA ILE A 123 13.92 -23.84 4.44
C ILE A 123 13.40 -22.79 5.41
N PHE A 124 14.29 -21.95 5.92
CA PHE A 124 13.95 -20.78 6.73
C PHE A 124 14.12 -19.55 5.85
N SER A 125 13.03 -18.87 5.53
CA SER A 125 13.04 -17.63 4.75
C SER A 125 12.72 -16.47 5.67
N THR A 126 13.56 -15.45 5.71
CA THR A 126 13.33 -14.20 6.47
C THR A 126 13.30 -13.01 5.53
N SER A 127 12.52 -11.99 5.88
CA SER A 127 12.50 -10.70 5.19
C SER A 127 12.30 -9.59 6.23
N ASP A 128 13.11 -8.54 6.13
CA ASP A 128 13.07 -7.40 7.03
C ASP A 128 12.12 -6.28 6.54
N GLU A 129 11.36 -6.52 5.47
CA GLU A 129 10.46 -5.52 4.85
C GLU A 129 9.48 -4.87 5.84
N LEU A 130 8.84 -5.67 6.70
CA LEU A 130 7.85 -5.17 7.67
C LEU A 130 8.49 -4.27 8.73
N VAL A 131 9.69 -4.64 9.19
CA VAL A 131 10.43 -3.86 10.19
C VAL A 131 10.97 -2.57 9.58
N ASN A 132 11.50 -2.65 8.35
CA ASN A 132 11.98 -1.49 7.62
C ASN A 132 10.87 -0.49 7.30
N THR A 133 9.68 -0.97 6.95
CA THR A 133 8.49 -0.12 6.74
C THR A 133 8.12 0.65 8.01
N LEU A 134 8.22 0.00 9.18
CA LEU A 134 8.00 0.63 10.48
C LEU A 134 9.06 1.69 10.83
N GLU A 135 10.33 1.38 10.55
CA GLU A 135 11.47 2.24 10.89
C GLU A 135 11.76 3.33 9.84
N GLY A 136 11.06 3.31 8.69
CA GLY A 136 11.31 4.22 7.58
C GLY A 136 12.65 4.00 6.89
N LYS A 137 13.24 2.80 7.00
CA LYS A 137 14.51 2.43 6.36
C LYS A 137 14.24 1.84 4.98
N GLY A 138 15.05 2.25 4.00
CA GLY A 138 14.75 2.03 2.57
C GLY A 138 15.17 0.68 1.98
N VAL A 139 16.25 0.06 2.48
CA VAL A 139 16.80 -1.16 1.86
C VAL A 139 16.44 -2.37 2.70
N SER A 140 15.63 -3.26 2.12
CA SER A 140 15.24 -4.53 2.75
C SER A 140 16.18 -5.64 2.36
N GLU A 141 16.42 -6.57 3.27
CA GLU A 141 17.21 -7.77 3.01
C GLU A 141 16.33 -9.00 3.10
N ARG A 142 16.61 -9.98 2.24
CA ARG A 142 16.02 -11.31 2.30
C ARG A 142 17.12 -12.31 2.57
N SER A 143 16.90 -13.18 3.55
CA SER A 143 17.84 -14.25 3.83
C SER A 143 17.13 -15.61 3.89
N VAL A 144 17.80 -16.63 3.35
CA VAL A 144 17.27 -17.99 3.21
C VAL A 144 18.30 -18.98 3.73
N LEU A 145 17.95 -19.75 4.75
CA LEU A 145 18.72 -20.90 5.21
C LEU A 145 18.09 -22.18 4.69
N ARG A 146 18.86 -23.01 4.00
CA ARG A 146 18.48 -24.34 3.52
C ARG A 146 19.27 -25.40 4.27
N ILE A 147 18.57 -26.39 4.78
CA ILE A 147 19.15 -27.53 5.49
C ILE A 147 18.68 -28.80 4.78
N ASP A 148 19.59 -29.45 4.07
CA ASP A 148 19.30 -30.65 3.29
C ASP A 148 19.55 -31.92 4.11
N GLY A 149 18.91 -33.02 3.69
CA GLY A 149 19.19 -34.34 4.26
C GLY A 149 18.64 -34.55 5.68
N VAL A 150 17.62 -33.79 6.10
CA VAL A 150 16.99 -33.97 7.41
C VAL A 150 16.13 -35.23 7.41
N PRO A 151 16.32 -36.19 8.32
CA PRO A 151 15.50 -37.40 8.33
C PRO A 151 14.01 -37.10 8.52
N ASN A 152 13.14 -37.84 7.80
CA ASN A 152 11.69 -37.61 7.83
C ASN A 152 11.09 -37.57 9.24
N LYS A 153 11.56 -38.43 10.15
CA LYS A 153 11.09 -38.44 11.53
C LYS A 153 11.44 -37.12 12.24
N VAL A 154 12.68 -36.65 12.10
CA VAL A 154 13.14 -35.38 12.66
C VAL A 154 12.34 -34.21 12.07
N ALA A 155 12.12 -34.20 10.76
CA ALA A 155 11.33 -33.18 10.08
C ALA A 155 9.85 -33.18 10.54
N THR A 156 9.27 -34.36 10.81
CA THR A 156 7.90 -34.47 11.33
C THR A 156 7.77 -33.92 12.74
N ASP A 157 8.70 -34.28 13.63
CA ASP A 157 8.74 -33.75 15.01
C ASP A 157 9.00 -32.24 14.99
N PHE A 158 9.90 -31.78 14.12
CA PHE A 158 10.19 -30.36 13.92
C PHE A 158 9.00 -29.58 13.38
N HIS A 159 8.17 -30.16 12.49
CA HIS A 159 6.98 -29.51 11.96
C HIS A 159 6.01 -29.08 13.07
N LEU A 160 5.82 -29.93 14.10
CA LEU A 160 4.97 -29.58 15.25
C LEU A 160 5.53 -28.38 16.03
N PHE A 161 6.85 -28.33 16.22
CA PHE A 161 7.54 -27.20 16.84
C PHE A 161 7.45 -25.92 15.98
N ALA A 162 7.68 -26.05 14.67
CA ALA A 162 7.62 -24.95 13.72
C ALA A 162 6.22 -24.31 13.68
N ASN A 163 5.15 -25.11 13.77
CA ASN A 163 3.78 -24.59 13.85
C ASN A 163 3.54 -23.74 15.10
N GLN A 164 4.08 -24.15 16.26
CA GLN A 164 3.96 -23.35 17.49
C GLN A 164 4.72 -22.03 17.37
N MET A 165 5.89 -22.06 16.74
CA MET A 165 6.68 -20.87 16.47
C MET A 165 5.97 -19.93 15.48
N GLN A 166 5.38 -20.48 14.41
CA GLN A 166 4.65 -19.70 13.40
C GLN A 166 3.47 -18.95 14.03
N VAL A 167 2.67 -19.61 14.87
CA VAL A 167 1.57 -18.94 15.60
C VAL A 167 2.06 -17.78 16.47
N TRP A 168 3.26 -17.90 17.04
CA TRP A 168 3.85 -16.81 17.81
C TRP A 168 4.36 -15.67 16.91
N ILE A 169 4.99 -15.99 15.78
CA ILE A 169 5.42 -15.02 14.76
C ILE A 169 4.21 -14.23 14.24
N ASP A 170 3.15 -14.93 13.85
CA ASP A 170 1.91 -14.31 13.33
C ASP A 170 1.32 -13.32 14.35
N LYS A 171 1.40 -13.60 15.65
CA LYS A 171 0.98 -12.66 16.72
C LYS A 171 1.86 -11.43 16.80
N LEU A 172 3.17 -11.57 16.60
CA LEU A 172 4.09 -10.42 16.57
C LEU A 172 3.79 -9.53 15.36
N GLU A 173 3.59 -10.13 14.18
CA GLU A 173 3.28 -9.41 12.95
C GLU A 173 1.92 -8.70 13.04
N GLN A 174 0.90 -9.35 13.60
CA GLN A 174 -0.39 -8.71 13.86
C GLN A 174 -0.26 -7.48 14.77
N GLY A 175 0.57 -7.55 15.82
CA GLY A 175 0.84 -6.40 16.69
C GLY A 175 1.46 -5.23 15.93
N ILE A 176 2.38 -5.50 15.01
CA ILE A 176 3.01 -4.49 14.14
C ILE A 176 2.00 -3.86 13.19
N HIS A 177 1.15 -4.67 12.55
CA HIS A 177 0.10 -4.15 11.67
C HIS A 177 -0.86 -3.22 12.42
N GLN A 178 -1.26 -3.58 13.63
CA GLN A 178 -2.10 -2.73 14.47
C GLN A 178 -1.43 -1.40 14.83
N GLU A 179 -0.13 -1.42 15.12
CA GLU A 179 0.63 -0.19 15.40
C GLU A 179 0.72 0.72 14.16
N LEU A 180 0.99 0.14 12.99
CA LEU A 180 1.03 0.88 11.72
C LEU A 180 -0.33 1.53 11.40
N GLU A 181 -1.43 0.78 11.59
CA GLU A 181 -2.77 1.32 11.40
C GLU A 181 -3.11 2.43 12.40
N ALA A 182 -2.69 2.30 13.66
CA ALA A 182 -2.90 3.33 14.67
C ALA A 182 -2.14 4.61 14.31
N ARG A 183 -0.89 4.52 13.85
CA ARG A 183 -0.11 5.67 13.37
C ARG A 183 -0.76 6.34 12.16
N ARG A 184 -1.24 5.57 11.18
CA ARG A 184 -1.96 6.11 10.01
C ARG A 184 -3.19 6.91 10.44
N LYS A 185 -4.00 6.36 11.34
CA LYS A 185 -5.19 7.05 11.87
C LYS A 185 -4.84 8.33 12.63
N GLN A 186 -3.71 8.38 13.33
CA GLN A 186 -3.25 9.59 14.01
C GLN A 186 -2.87 10.68 12.99
N VAL A 187 -2.12 10.32 11.95
CA VAL A 187 -1.75 11.26 10.88
C VAL A 187 -2.99 11.78 10.15
N GLU A 188 -3.92 10.89 9.77
CA GLU A 188 -5.18 11.27 9.13
C GLU A 188 -6.03 12.21 10.02
N ALA A 189 -6.06 11.96 11.33
CA ALA A 189 -6.77 12.81 12.29
C ALA A 189 -6.12 14.18 12.45
N GLU A 190 -4.78 14.25 12.45
CA GLU A 190 -4.04 15.51 12.48
C GLU A 190 -4.28 16.32 11.20
N GLU A 191 -4.19 15.70 10.02
CA GLU A 191 -4.51 16.34 8.74
C GLU A 191 -5.97 16.81 8.64
N ALA A 192 -6.90 16.04 9.21
CA ALA A 192 -8.31 16.45 9.31
C ALA A 192 -8.49 17.65 10.24
N ALA A 193 -7.77 17.69 11.37
CA ALA A 193 -7.81 18.83 12.30
C ALA A 193 -7.23 20.11 11.66
N VAL A 194 -6.12 20.00 10.93
CA VAL A 194 -5.53 21.14 10.20
C VAL A 194 -6.52 21.67 9.15
N ARG A 195 -7.11 20.79 8.33
CA ARG A 195 -8.13 21.20 7.34
C ARG A 195 -9.35 21.88 7.98
N ALA A 196 -9.83 21.34 9.11
CA ALA A 196 -10.96 21.95 9.82
C ALA A 196 -10.62 23.35 10.37
N GLU A 197 -9.38 23.56 10.83
CA GLU A 197 -8.93 24.88 11.28
C GLU A 197 -8.81 25.88 10.11
N GLU A 198 -8.28 25.44 8.97
CA GLU A 198 -8.21 26.25 7.74
C GLU A 198 -9.60 26.64 7.23
N GLU A 199 -10.55 25.69 7.21
CA GLU A 199 -11.94 25.95 6.84
C GLU A 199 -12.62 26.92 7.82
N ALA A 200 -12.38 26.78 9.13
CA ALA A 200 -12.92 27.68 10.13
C ALA A 200 -12.37 29.11 9.97
N LYS A 201 -11.07 29.27 9.66
CA LYS A 201 -10.46 30.57 9.35
C LYS A 201 -11.08 31.19 8.10
N ALA A 202 -11.22 30.42 7.03
CA ALA A 202 -11.84 30.90 5.79
C ALA A 202 -13.31 31.34 5.99
N GLN A 203 -14.06 30.61 6.83
CA GLN A 203 -15.43 30.99 7.18
C GLN A 203 -15.49 32.28 8.01
N ALA A 204 -14.60 32.44 8.99
CA ALA A 204 -14.52 33.64 9.82
C ALA A 204 -14.15 34.88 9.00
N GLU A 205 -13.20 34.77 8.08
CA GLU A 205 -12.84 35.85 7.14
C GLU A 205 -14.00 36.20 6.21
N ALA A 206 -14.71 35.20 5.67
CA ALA A 206 -15.90 35.43 4.86
C ALA A 206 -17.03 36.13 5.64
N GLU A 207 -17.22 35.81 6.92
CA GLU A 207 -18.22 36.46 7.77
C GLU A 207 -17.82 37.91 8.12
N ALA A 208 -16.53 38.16 8.39
CA ALA A 208 -16.01 39.51 8.60
C ALA A 208 -16.21 40.38 7.36
N ALA A 209 -15.86 39.86 6.17
CA ALA A 209 -16.09 40.54 4.90
C ALA A 209 -17.59 40.83 4.66
N ARG A 210 -18.49 39.90 5.01
CA ARG A 210 -19.94 40.14 4.93
C ARG A 210 -20.41 41.24 5.87
N LYS A 211 -19.90 41.31 7.10
CA LYS A 211 -20.26 42.36 8.08
C LYS A 211 -19.73 43.73 7.67
N GLU A 212 -18.55 43.80 7.07
CA GLU A 212 -17.99 45.04 6.55
C GLU A 212 -18.74 45.52 5.30
N ALA A 213 -19.02 44.59 4.38
CA ALA A 213 -20.00 44.77 3.30
C ALA A 213 -21.45 44.92 3.80
N ALA A 214 -21.71 44.90 5.12
CA ALA A 214 -22.88 45.37 5.84
C ALA A 214 -23.05 46.90 5.86
N LYS A 215 -21.94 47.60 6.13
CA LYS A 215 -21.95 48.98 6.68
C LYS A 215 -21.88 50.10 5.66
N THR A 216 -21.46 49.82 4.43
CA THR A 216 -21.45 50.77 3.30
C THR A 216 -22.89 51.11 2.86
N PRO A 217 -23.25 52.39 2.63
CA PRO A 217 -24.54 52.74 2.05
C PRO A 217 -24.68 52.22 0.62
N ASP A 218 -25.91 51.88 0.23
CA ASP A 218 -26.22 51.34 -1.09
C ASP A 218 -26.02 52.41 -2.17
N LEU A 219 -25.30 52.06 -3.24
CA LEU A 219 -25.12 52.93 -4.40
C LEU A 219 -26.40 52.99 -5.24
N SER A 220 -26.63 54.07 -5.97
CA SER A 220 -27.71 54.11 -6.96
C SER A 220 -27.41 53.17 -8.14
N PRO A 221 -28.43 52.69 -8.90
CA PRO A 221 -28.23 51.79 -10.04
C PRO A 221 -27.21 52.30 -11.08
N ALA A 222 -27.21 53.61 -11.36
CA ALA A 222 -26.27 54.22 -12.30
C ALA A 222 -24.82 54.20 -11.78
N GLU A 223 -24.61 54.42 -10.48
CA GLU A 223 -23.29 54.35 -9.84
C GLU A 223 -22.77 52.92 -9.78
N ARG A 224 -23.66 51.93 -9.59
CA ARG A 224 -23.31 50.49 -9.61
C ARG A 224 -22.77 50.07 -10.98
N GLU A 225 -23.44 50.45 -12.05
CA GLU A 225 -22.99 50.16 -13.41
C GLU A 225 -21.68 50.88 -13.74
N ALA A 226 -21.53 52.15 -13.35
CA ALA A 226 -20.30 52.91 -13.54
C ALA A 226 -19.10 52.31 -12.78
N ALA A 227 -19.31 51.74 -11.60
CA ALA A 227 -18.28 51.05 -10.83
C ALA A 227 -17.89 49.69 -11.42
N ALA A 228 -18.86 48.93 -11.94
CA ALA A 228 -18.61 47.62 -12.53
C ALA A 228 -17.92 47.69 -13.91
N ALA A 229 -18.23 48.72 -14.71
CA ALA A 229 -17.71 48.90 -16.06
C ALA A 229 -16.16 48.79 -16.19
N PRO A 230 -15.34 49.50 -15.39
CA PRO A 230 -13.88 49.39 -15.49
C PRO A 230 -13.36 48.01 -15.08
N ILE A 231 -14.02 47.32 -14.14
CA ILE A 231 -13.65 45.98 -13.69
C ILE A 231 -13.89 44.97 -14.82
N ILE A 232 -15.07 45.02 -15.46
CA ILE A 232 -15.42 44.17 -16.59
C ILE A 232 -14.48 44.44 -17.78
N ALA A 233 -14.18 45.71 -18.06
CA ALA A 233 -13.25 46.08 -19.12
C ALA A 233 -11.84 45.50 -18.85
N ASN A 234 -11.39 45.53 -17.60
CA ASN A 234 -10.13 44.90 -17.22
C ASN A 234 -10.17 43.37 -17.39
N TRP A 235 -11.24 42.70 -16.95
CA TRP A 235 -11.39 41.25 -17.16
C TRP A 235 -11.39 40.87 -18.63
N ARG A 236 -12.09 41.61 -19.50
CA ARG A 236 -12.06 41.40 -20.96
C ARG A 236 -10.67 41.63 -21.55
N LYS A 237 -9.96 42.64 -21.06
CA LYS A 237 -8.57 42.92 -21.46
C LYS A 237 -7.64 41.77 -21.08
N VAL A 238 -7.73 41.26 -19.85
CA VAL A 238 -6.93 40.13 -19.35
C VAL A 238 -7.28 38.84 -20.10
N ALA A 239 -8.56 38.59 -20.34
CA ALA A 239 -9.04 37.43 -21.09
C ALA A 239 -8.60 37.44 -22.57
N GLY A 240 -8.24 38.60 -23.12
CA GLY A 240 -7.90 38.76 -24.54
C GLY A 240 -9.11 38.56 -25.47
N PHE A 241 -10.33 38.66 -24.96
CA PHE A 241 -11.56 38.60 -25.74
C PHE A 241 -12.70 39.39 -25.09
N THR A 242 -13.74 39.66 -25.87
CA THR A 242 -15.00 40.22 -25.39
C THR A 242 -16.11 39.33 -25.93
N GLY A 243 -16.92 38.78 -25.02
CA GLY A 243 -17.99 37.90 -25.41
C GLY A 243 -19.08 38.64 -26.20
N THR A 244 -19.80 37.88 -27.02
CA THR A 244 -20.99 38.37 -27.74
C THR A 244 -22.26 38.22 -26.91
N SER A 245 -22.22 37.35 -25.90
CA SER A 245 -23.27 37.18 -24.91
C SER A 245 -22.66 37.40 -23.54
N SER A 246 -23.19 38.36 -22.79
CA SER A 246 -22.73 38.64 -21.42
C SER A 246 -23.92 38.90 -20.52
N GLU A 247 -23.82 38.50 -19.26
CA GLU A 247 -24.80 38.79 -18.23
C GLU A 247 -24.08 39.07 -16.90
N ILE A 248 -24.65 39.94 -16.08
CA ILE A 248 -24.03 40.37 -14.82
C ILE A 248 -25.08 40.55 -13.72
N SER A 249 -24.71 40.19 -12.48
CA SER A 249 -25.38 40.71 -11.28
C SER A 249 -24.43 41.64 -10.55
N ILE A 250 -24.93 42.84 -10.26
CA ILE A 250 -24.22 43.83 -9.46
C ILE A 250 -24.98 43.99 -8.15
N GLY A 251 -24.29 43.72 -7.05
CA GLY A 251 -24.81 43.88 -5.71
C GLY A 251 -25.08 45.35 -5.37
N PRO A 252 -25.76 45.61 -4.25
CA PRO A 252 -26.18 46.95 -3.88
C PRO A 252 -25.05 47.96 -3.65
N LYS A 253 -23.81 47.49 -3.48
CA LYS A 253 -22.61 48.30 -3.23
C LYS A 253 -21.68 48.38 -4.43
N GLY A 254 -22.17 48.01 -5.62
CA GLY A 254 -21.41 48.07 -6.86
C GLY A 254 -20.43 46.91 -7.07
N GLN A 255 -20.37 45.95 -6.14
CA GLN A 255 -19.61 44.71 -6.31
C GLN A 255 -20.30 43.79 -7.30
N ILE A 256 -19.52 43.14 -8.17
CA ILE A 256 -20.02 42.16 -9.11
C ILE A 256 -20.22 40.84 -8.36
N GLU A 257 -21.47 40.38 -8.21
CA GLU A 257 -21.77 39.13 -7.49
C GLU A 257 -21.48 37.90 -8.36
N TRP A 258 -21.84 38.01 -9.64
CA TRP A 258 -21.47 37.05 -10.66
C TRP A 258 -21.45 37.72 -12.03
N PHE A 259 -20.62 37.19 -12.92
CA PHE A 259 -20.48 37.66 -14.30
C PHE A 259 -20.22 36.48 -15.22
N ILE A 260 -20.83 36.50 -16.40
CA ILE A 260 -20.58 35.55 -17.48
C ILE A 260 -20.35 36.32 -18.76
N ASP A 261 -19.25 36.03 -19.45
CA ASP A 261 -18.94 36.59 -20.77
C ASP A 261 -18.53 35.47 -21.72
N LEU A 262 -19.29 35.28 -22.79
CA LEU A 262 -19.18 34.12 -23.68
C LEU A 262 -18.88 34.56 -25.11
N ASP A 263 -17.76 34.07 -25.62
CA ASP A 263 -17.31 34.22 -27.01
C ASP A 263 -17.89 33.10 -27.89
N PRO A 264 -18.25 33.37 -29.16
CA PRO A 264 -18.77 32.33 -30.07
C PRO A 264 -17.80 31.17 -30.34
N ARG A 265 -16.51 31.33 -30.00
CA ARG A 265 -15.49 30.27 -30.11
C ARG A 265 -15.41 29.37 -28.87
N GLY A 266 -16.34 29.52 -27.92
CA GLY A 266 -16.36 28.72 -26.68
C GLY A 266 -15.41 29.21 -25.60
N ARG A 267 -14.78 30.39 -25.76
CA ARG A 267 -14.02 31.06 -24.69
C ARG A 267 -15.00 31.72 -23.72
N ILE A 268 -14.73 31.59 -22.42
CA ILE A 268 -15.63 32.05 -21.38
C ILE A 268 -14.85 32.72 -20.24
N THR A 269 -15.40 33.85 -19.77
CA THR A 269 -15.00 34.48 -18.52
C THR A 269 -16.13 34.27 -17.52
N LEU A 270 -15.83 33.67 -16.38
CA LEU A 270 -16.77 33.54 -15.27
C LEU A 270 -16.22 34.25 -14.04
N HIS A 271 -17.09 34.99 -13.36
CA HIS A 271 -16.85 35.50 -12.02
C HIS A 271 -17.96 35.01 -11.09
N SER A 272 -17.59 34.48 -9.92
CA SER A 272 -18.51 34.17 -8.83
C SER A 272 -17.71 33.90 -7.55
N ALA A 273 -18.30 34.22 -6.39
CA ALA A 273 -17.67 34.02 -5.08
C ALA A 273 -16.25 34.62 -5.00
N ASN A 274 -16.07 35.85 -5.49
CA ASN A 274 -14.80 36.59 -5.54
C ASN A 274 -13.67 35.92 -6.34
N ARG A 275 -13.98 34.96 -7.21
CA ARG A 275 -13.02 34.32 -8.10
C ARG A 275 -13.38 34.63 -9.53
N THR A 276 -12.38 34.92 -10.36
CA THR A 276 -12.53 35.09 -11.81
C THR A 276 -11.68 34.05 -12.53
N ILE A 277 -12.23 33.42 -13.56
CA ILE A 277 -11.50 32.53 -14.45
C ILE A 277 -11.72 32.95 -15.90
N HIS A 278 -10.68 32.79 -16.71
CA HIS A 278 -10.70 32.98 -18.16
C HIS A 278 -10.23 31.67 -18.80
N THR A 279 -11.13 30.94 -19.46
CA THR A 279 -10.83 29.61 -20.01
C THR A 279 -11.77 29.29 -21.18
N THR A 280 -11.84 28.03 -21.59
CA THR A 280 -12.77 27.53 -22.61
C THR A 280 -13.83 26.63 -21.98
N LEU A 281 -14.94 26.40 -22.68
CA LEU A 281 -15.95 25.42 -22.27
C LEU A 281 -15.51 23.97 -22.54
N GLN A 282 -14.24 23.72 -22.90
CA GLN A 282 -13.80 22.38 -23.28
C GLN A 282 -13.83 21.44 -22.07
N GLY A 283 -14.59 20.36 -22.16
CA GLY A 283 -14.79 19.43 -21.04
C GLY A 283 -15.57 20.04 -19.87
N ALA A 284 -16.27 21.16 -20.08
CA ALA A 284 -17.06 21.81 -19.06
C ALA A 284 -18.29 20.98 -18.67
N THR A 285 -18.67 21.03 -17.40
CA THR A 285 -19.95 20.52 -16.92
C THR A 285 -20.90 21.69 -16.69
N ILE A 286 -22.16 21.52 -17.06
CA ILE A 286 -23.18 22.57 -16.97
C ILE A 286 -24.41 21.93 -16.33
N ALA A 287 -24.83 22.43 -15.18
CA ALA A 287 -25.96 21.92 -14.43
C ALA A 287 -26.83 23.05 -13.90
N SER A 288 -28.15 22.84 -13.83
CA SER A 288 -29.03 23.77 -13.14
C SER A 288 -29.20 23.33 -11.70
N VAL A 289 -28.85 24.21 -10.75
CA VAL A 289 -28.86 23.91 -9.32
C VAL A 289 -29.55 25.05 -8.58
N GLY A 290 -30.63 24.75 -7.86
CA GLY A 290 -31.24 25.70 -6.92
C GLY A 290 -31.69 27.05 -7.51
N GLY A 291 -32.06 27.11 -8.79
CA GLY A 291 -32.39 28.37 -9.46
C GLY A 291 -31.17 29.21 -9.84
N GLU A 292 -30.02 28.55 -10.06
CA GLU A 292 -28.76 29.07 -10.58
C GLU A 292 -28.27 28.13 -11.71
N LEU A 293 -27.24 28.54 -12.44
CA LEU A 293 -26.43 27.61 -13.25
C LEU A 293 -25.09 27.38 -12.56
N GLU A 294 -24.75 26.12 -12.37
CA GLU A 294 -23.43 25.67 -11.94
C GLU A 294 -22.64 25.23 -13.16
N ILE A 295 -21.49 25.86 -13.37
CA ILE A 295 -20.60 25.60 -14.51
C ILE A 295 -19.24 25.16 -13.96
N GLY A 296 -18.89 23.90 -14.18
CA GLY A 296 -17.58 23.34 -13.85
C GLY A 296 -16.63 23.47 -15.04
N LEU A 297 -15.49 24.13 -14.84
CA LEU A 297 -14.50 24.41 -15.89
C LEU A 297 -13.15 23.79 -15.56
N ARG A 298 -12.39 23.47 -16.61
CA ARG A 298 -10.97 23.16 -16.51
C ARG A 298 -10.20 24.46 -16.31
N ASP A 299 -9.39 24.51 -15.27
CA ASP A 299 -8.47 25.61 -15.03
C ASP A 299 -7.06 25.26 -15.52
N GLU A 300 -6.10 26.14 -15.27
CA GLU A 300 -4.71 25.96 -15.69
C GLU A 300 -3.99 24.81 -14.97
N TYR A 301 -4.52 24.33 -13.85
CA TYR A 301 -3.97 23.25 -13.05
C TYR A 301 -4.66 21.90 -13.29
N TRP A 302 -5.71 21.87 -14.12
CA TRP A 302 -6.45 20.66 -14.43
C TRP A 302 -5.57 19.67 -15.20
N THR A 303 -5.53 18.42 -14.73
CA THR A 303 -4.82 17.31 -15.38
C THR A 303 -5.72 16.07 -15.43
N GLU A 304 -5.35 15.06 -16.22
CA GLU A 304 -6.09 13.79 -16.23
C GLU A 304 -5.97 13.05 -14.89
N ASP A 305 -4.84 13.19 -14.20
CA ASP A 305 -4.59 12.60 -12.89
C ASP A 305 -5.35 13.34 -11.76
N GLU A 306 -5.62 14.63 -11.95
CA GLU A 306 -6.41 15.47 -11.04
C GLU A 306 -7.63 16.08 -11.76
N PRO A 307 -8.71 15.29 -11.98
CA PRO A 307 -9.80 15.68 -12.88
C PRO A 307 -10.81 16.67 -12.27
N ALA A 308 -10.48 17.30 -11.14
CA ALA A 308 -11.39 18.18 -10.40
C ALA A 308 -11.68 19.47 -11.18
N LEU A 309 -12.95 19.75 -11.48
CA LEU A 309 -13.37 20.97 -12.16
C LEU A 309 -13.63 22.10 -11.16
N LYS A 310 -13.16 23.31 -11.49
CA LYS A 310 -13.52 24.50 -10.72
C LYS A 310 -14.94 24.93 -11.07
N SER A 311 -15.82 24.87 -10.07
CA SER A 311 -17.25 25.16 -10.23
C SER A 311 -17.59 26.61 -9.89
N PHE A 312 -18.38 27.24 -10.77
CA PHE A 312 -18.88 28.61 -10.65
C PHE A 312 -20.40 28.63 -10.70
N ARG A 313 -21.03 29.34 -9.76
CA ARG A 313 -22.48 29.53 -9.74
C ARG A 313 -22.86 30.92 -10.23
N VAL A 314 -23.65 30.98 -11.30
CA VAL A 314 -23.99 32.21 -12.01
C VAL A 314 -25.49 32.26 -12.35
N LEU A 315 -25.94 33.41 -12.87
CA LEU A 315 -27.34 33.68 -13.25
C LEU A 315 -28.33 33.62 -12.08
N LYS A 316 -27.87 33.79 -10.84
CA LYS A 316 -28.78 33.89 -9.69
C LYS A 316 -29.77 35.04 -9.88
N GLY A 317 -31.05 34.78 -9.66
CA GLY A 317 -32.11 35.80 -9.80
C GLY A 317 -32.60 36.05 -11.23
N ILE A 318 -31.98 35.45 -12.25
CA ILE A 318 -32.45 35.54 -13.64
C ILE A 318 -33.72 34.72 -13.85
N ARG A 319 -34.61 35.15 -14.77
CA ARG A 319 -35.85 34.41 -15.09
C ARG A 319 -35.52 33.02 -15.64
N VAL A 320 -36.36 32.03 -15.34
CA VAL A 320 -36.13 30.62 -15.69
C VAL A 320 -35.90 30.43 -17.19
N ASP A 321 -36.68 31.10 -18.05
CA ASP A 321 -36.55 30.98 -19.50
C ASP A 321 -35.20 31.51 -20.02
N ALA A 322 -34.76 32.66 -19.50
CA ALA A 322 -33.46 33.24 -19.87
C ALA A 322 -32.30 32.36 -19.38
N ARG A 323 -32.42 31.76 -18.20
CA ARG A 323 -31.45 30.79 -17.68
C ARG A 323 -31.39 29.54 -18.55
N ARG A 324 -32.53 29.02 -18.99
CA ARG A 324 -32.60 27.86 -19.90
C ARG A 324 -31.93 28.18 -21.24
N ALA A 325 -32.18 29.36 -21.80
CA ALA A 325 -31.52 29.81 -23.03
C ALA A 325 -29.99 29.93 -22.87
N TRP A 326 -29.52 30.38 -21.70
CA TRP A 326 -28.11 30.40 -21.38
C TRP A 326 -27.51 28.99 -21.28
N MET A 327 -28.20 28.06 -20.61
CA MET A 327 -27.79 26.67 -20.49
C MET A 327 -27.64 26.02 -21.87
N GLU A 328 -28.66 26.16 -22.72
CA GLU A 328 -28.67 25.64 -24.09
C GLU A 328 -27.52 26.23 -24.93
N ARG A 329 -27.27 27.55 -24.84
CA ARG A 329 -26.16 28.20 -25.54
C ARG A 329 -24.80 27.65 -25.11
N LEU A 330 -24.60 27.44 -23.81
CA LEU A 330 -23.36 26.90 -23.26
C LEU A 330 -23.13 25.44 -23.68
N GLU A 331 -24.18 24.63 -23.65
CA GLU A 331 -24.12 23.22 -24.06
C GLU A 331 -23.83 23.08 -25.56
N ILE A 332 -24.52 23.86 -26.41
CA ILE A 332 -24.27 23.87 -27.86
C ILE A 332 -22.80 24.22 -28.16
N LEU A 333 -22.26 25.27 -27.51
CA LEU A 333 -20.87 25.67 -27.73
C LEU A 333 -19.87 24.67 -27.18
N ARG A 334 -20.13 24.09 -25.99
CA ARG A 334 -19.33 22.99 -25.43
C ARG A 334 -19.26 21.81 -26.39
N ASP A 335 -20.41 21.36 -26.87
CA ASP A 335 -20.53 20.15 -27.70
C ASP A 335 -19.99 20.37 -29.12
N SER A 336 -19.96 21.63 -29.59
CA SER A 336 -19.33 21.99 -30.86
C SER A 336 -17.80 21.97 -30.84
N MET A 337 -17.18 21.92 -29.65
CA MET A 337 -15.73 21.88 -29.53
C MET A 337 -15.20 20.46 -29.71
N PRO A 338 -14.05 20.30 -30.39
CA PRO A 338 -13.46 18.99 -30.57
C PRO A 338 -13.16 18.37 -29.20
N SER A 339 -13.75 17.21 -28.93
CA SER A 339 -13.33 16.36 -27.83
C SER A 339 -11.84 16.13 -28.01
N SER A 340 -11.02 16.41 -27.00
CA SER A 340 -9.61 16.02 -26.99
C SER A 340 -9.51 14.49 -26.84
N ASN A 341 -9.97 13.77 -27.87
CA ASN A 341 -9.75 12.36 -28.11
C ASN A 341 -9.08 12.25 -29.48
N VAL A 342 -7.80 12.61 -29.53
CA VAL A 342 -6.91 12.21 -30.61
C VAL A 342 -5.65 11.64 -29.97
N PRO A 343 -5.53 10.32 -29.76
CA PRO A 343 -4.23 9.71 -29.71
C PRO A 343 -3.63 9.83 -31.12
N ALA A 344 -2.60 10.67 -31.26
CA ALA A 344 -1.75 10.65 -32.42
C ALA A 344 -1.03 9.29 -32.46
N LYS A 345 -1.55 8.35 -33.25
CA LYS A 345 -0.83 7.18 -33.75
C LYS A 345 -1.19 6.94 -35.21
N ARG A 346 -0.35 7.45 -36.10
CA ARG A 346 0.61 6.62 -36.85
C ARG A 346 1.64 7.50 -37.55
#